data_AF-A0A7X5Q756-F1
#
_entry.id   AF-A0A7X5Q756-F1
#
_cell.length_a   1.000
_cell.length_b   1.000
_cell.length_c   1.000
_cell.angle_alpha   90.00
_cell.angle_beta   90.00
_cell.angle_gamma   90.00
#
_symmetry.space_group_name_H-M   'P 1'
#
loop_
_entity.id
_entity.type
_entity.pdbx_description
1 polymer ?
#
loop_
_entity_poly.entity_id
_entity_poly.type
_entity_poly.pdbx_seq_one_letter_code
_entity_poly.pdbx_strand_id
1 'polypeptide(L)'
;MIEEKQLTELSNTLKRIFTMPISKSTFREIQNAILALSPGNQEDANSLFEVLVTGEIKPDTKISSAPKTLEKLIDEYSISTRVAKDVFERGEFISIVSSDIISQPNRVAFLNRIRRVDGQEFHFLADTKGTINLLHHLIGRLQELENNEAGKETINGCQEELKSLRVNLNKLIAS
;
A
#
# COMPACT_ATOMS: atom_id res chain seq x y z
N MET A 1 14.60 28.94 0.85
CA MET A 1 13.33 29.55 1.31
C MET A 1 12.34 29.41 0.17
N ILE A 2 11.21 28.75 0.42
CA ILE A 2 10.24 28.42 -0.64
C ILE A 2 9.22 29.56 -0.76
N GLU A 3 9.03 30.07 -1.97
CA GLU A 3 8.08 31.15 -2.28
C GLU A 3 6.68 30.60 -2.57
N GLU A 4 5.64 31.40 -2.34
CA GLU A 4 4.24 31.03 -2.61
C GLU A 4 3.98 30.62 -4.08
N LYS A 5 4.70 31.25 -5.01
CA LYS A 5 4.65 30.91 -6.44
C LYS A 5 5.12 29.47 -6.69
N GLN A 6 6.18 29.04 -6.01
CA GLN A 6 6.72 27.68 -6.12
C GLN A 6 5.76 26.64 -5.53
N LEU A 7 5.08 26.97 -4.42
CA LEU A 7 4.03 26.10 -3.86
C LEU A 7 2.83 25.96 -4.80
N THR A 8 2.47 27.03 -5.51
CA THR A 8 1.40 27.00 -6.51
C THR A 8 1.79 26.17 -7.74
N GLU A 9 3.03 26.29 -8.20
CA GLU A 9 3.58 25.46 -9.28
C GLU A 9 3.65 23.98 -8.89
N LEU A 10 4.02 23.68 -7.63
CA LEU A 10 3.96 22.34 -7.08
C LEU A 10 2.54 21.79 -7.07
N SER A 11 1.57 22.55 -6.57
CA SER A 11 0.16 22.14 -6.54
C SER A 11 -0.33 21.77 -7.94
N ASN A 12 -0.04 22.58 -8.96
CA ASN A 12 -0.39 22.27 -10.35
C ASN A 12 0.30 20.99 -10.87
N THR A 13 1.56 20.77 -10.49
CA THR A 13 2.32 19.58 -10.88
C THR A 13 1.78 18.32 -10.20
N LEU A 14 1.52 18.37 -8.89
CA LEU A 14 0.92 17.29 -8.13
C LEU A 14 -0.48 16.96 -8.66
N LYS A 15 -1.29 17.98 -8.97
CA LYS A 15 -2.59 17.80 -9.62
C LYS A 15 -2.47 16.99 -10.90
N ARG A 16 -1.50 17.31 -11.76
CA ARG A 16 -1.24 16.56 -13.00
C ARG A 16 -0.81 15.12 -12.72
N ILE A 17 0.10 14.90 -11.77
CA ILE A 17 0.58 13.58 -11.38
C ILE A 17 -0.59 12.72 -10.89
N PHE A 18 -1.40 13.24 -9.95
CA PHE A 18 -2.51 12.51 -9.34
C PHE A 18 -3.79 12.46 -10.17
N THR A 19 -3.85 13.15 -11.32
CA THR A 19 -4.91 12.93 -12.32
C THR A 19 -4.77 11.54 -12.97
N MET A 20 -3.56 11.00 -13.01
CA MET A 20 -3.29 9.66 -13.51
C MET A 20 -3.40 8.62 -12.37
N PRO A 21 -3.72 7.34 -12.68
CA PRO A 21 -3.68 6.28 -11.68
C PRO A 21 -2.30 6.17 -11.02
N ILE A 22 -2.29 6.04 -9.69
CA ILE A 22 -1.05 5.87 -8.91
C ILE A 22 -0.38 4.56 -9.34
N SER A 23 0.93 4.63 -9.59
CA SER A 23 1.76 3.51 -10.01
C SER A 23 3.10 3.49 -9.27
N LYS A 24 3.95 2.49 -9.57
CA LYS A 24 5.30 2.38 -9.00
C LYS A 24 6.22 3.56 -9.34
N SER A 25 5.94 4.37 -10.37
CA SER A 25 6.75 5.56 -10.69
C SER A 25 6.27 6.83 -9.98
N THR A 26 5.00 6.88 -9.58
CA THR A 26 4.33 8.09 -9.07
C THR A 26 5.07 8.71 -7.89
N PHE A 27 5.57 7.89 -6.96
CA PHE A 27 6.33 8.39 -5.81
C PHE A 27 7.63 9.08 -6.21
N ARG A 28 8.35 8.53 -7.20
CA ARG A 28 9.58 9.15 -7.75
C ARG A 28 9.27 10.42 -8.53
N GLU A 29 8.13 10.47 -9.23
CA GLU A 29 7.67 11.68 -9.92
C GLU A 29 7.39 12.82 -8.93
N ILE A 30 6.80 12.52 -7.77
CA ILE A 30 6.61 13.49 -6.68
C ILE A 30 7.96 13.99 -6.14
N GLN A 31 8.90 13.07 -5.88
CA GLN A 31 10.25 13.44 -5.43
C GLN A 31 10.94 14.36 -6.43
N ASN A 32 10.86 14.05 -7.72
CA ASN A 32 11.43 14.88 -8.78
C ASN A 32 10.75 16.26 -8.87
N ALA A 33 9.42 16.31 -8.71
CA ALA A 33 8.68 17.58 -8.70
C ALA A 33 9.10 18.48 -7.54
N ILE A 34 9.33 17.92 -6.35
CA ILE A 34 9.78 18.67 -5.17
C ILE A 34 11.23 19.13 -5.34
N LEU A 35 12.12 18.27 -5.84
CA LEU A 35 13.52 18.62 -6.10
C LEU A 35 13.66 19.73 -7.15
N ALA A 36 12.77 19.77 -8.14
CA ALA A 36 12.77 20.79 -9.19
C ALA A 36 12.48 22.21 -8.67
N LEU A 37 11.83 22.35 -7.51
CA LEU A 37 11.48 23.65 -6.93
C LEU A 37 12.64 24.31 -6.18
N SER A 38 13.59 23.51 -5.70
CA SER A 38 14.72 23.99 -4.89
C SER A 38 16.05 23.51 -5.49
N PRO A 39 16.42 23.98 -6.70
CA PRO A 39 17.69 23.61 -7.31
C PRO A 39 18.86 24.07 -6.41
N GLY A 40 19.57 23.11 -5.84
CA GLY A 40 20.72 23.36 -4.97
C GLY A 40 20.43 23.44 -3.46
N ASN A 41 19.18 23.31 -3.01
CA ASN A 41 18.85 23.25 -1.58
C ASN A 41 18.08 21.96 -1.23
N GLN A 42 18.84 20.90 -1.00
CA GLN A 42 18.33 19.57 -0.68
C GLN A 42 17.65 19.51 0.69
N GLU A 43 18.04 20.36 1.65
CA GLU A 43 17.41 20.42 2.98
C GLU A 43 15.97 20.94 2.91
N ASP A 44 15.73 21.99 2.12
CA ASP A 44 14.39 22.55 1.91
C ASP A 44 13.48 21.52 1.21
N ALA A 45 14.01 20.80 0.22
CA ALA A 45 13.28 19.75 -0.51
C ALA A 45 12.92 18.55 0.40
N ASN A 46 13.86 18.09 1.22
CA ASN A 46 13.62 17.01 2.19
C ASN A 46 12.58 17.43 3.23
N SER A 47 12.64 18.68 3.71
CA SER A 47 11.68 19.19 4.68
C SER A 47 10.26 19.24 4.09
N LEU A 48 10.10 19.73 2.86
CA LEU A 48 8.81 19.76 2.18
C LEU A 48 8.27 18.36 1.89
N PHE A 49 9.16 17.42 1.52
CA PHE A 49 8.80 16.04 1.30
C PHE A 49 8.29 15.36 2.58
N GLU A 50 9.01 15.55 3.70
CA GLU A 50 8.58 15.06 5.00
C GLU A 50 7.20 15.60 5.38
N VAL A 51 6.98 16.91 5.23
CA VAL A 51 5.68 17.55 5.49
C VAL A 51 4.55 16.94 4.66
N LEU A 52 4.81 16.62 3.37
CA LEU A 52 3.82 15.99 2.51
C LEU A 52 3.51 14.53 2.88
N VAL A 53 4.51 13.80 3.38
CA VAL A 53 4.36 12.40 3.78
C VAL A 53 3.72 12.30 5.16
N THR A 54 4.11 13.15 6.13
CA THR A 54 3.57 13.12 7.50
C THR A 54 2.23 13.85 7.60
N GLY A 55 2.02 14.86 6.77
CA GLY A 55 0.90 15.80 6.90
C GLY A 55 1.07 16.80 8.04
N GLU A 56 2.25 16.88 8.64
CA GLU A 56 2.53 17.75 9.79
C GLU A 56 3.60 18.79 9.45
N ILE A 57 3.31 20.07 9.71
CA ILE A 57 4.27 21.16 9.57
C ILE A 57 5.17 21.17 10.81
N LYS A 58 6.43 20.75 10.66
CA LYS A 58 7.40 20.81 11.75
C LYS A 58 7.79 22.27 12.04
N PRO A 59 8.07 22.65 13.30
CA PRO A 59 8.43 24.02 13.66
C PRO A 59 9.73 24.52 12.98
N ASP A 60 10.63 23.61 12.57
CA ASP A 60 11.88 23.94 11.87
C ASP A 60 11.72 24.13 10.34
N THR A 61 10.50 24.01 9.82
CA THR A 61 10.27 24.12 8.37
C THR A 61 10.46 25.59 7.95
N LYS A 62 11.54 25.89 7.21
CA LYS A 62 11.89 27.22 6.69
C LYS A 62 10.95 27.73 5.58
N ILE A 63 9.65 27.44 5.66
CA ILE A 63 8.61 27.87 4.72
C ILE A 63 7.93 29.11 5.33
N SER A 64 8.64 30.23 5.30
CA SER A 64 8.26 31.45 6.05
C SER A 64 7.27 32.38 5.32
N SER A 65 6.82 32.06 4.10
CA SER A 65 6.09 33.03 3.26
C SER A 65 4.59 32.79 3.09
N ALA A 66 4.08 31.55 3.15
CA ALA A 66 2.66 31.25 2.88
C ALA A 66 2.11 30.00 3.60
N PRO A 67 1.89 30.05 4.93
CA PRO A 67 1.42 28.90 5.71
C PRO A 67 0.09 28.33 5.20
N LYS A 68 -0.85 29.20 4.79
CA LYS A 68 -2.18 28.79 4.30
C LYS A 68 -2.15 28.00 2.99
N THR A 69 -1.22 28.33 2.09
CA THR A 69 -1.09 27.65 0.79
C THR A 69 -0.45 26.28 0.97
N LEU A 70 0.48 26.16 1.92
CA LEU A 70 1.07 24.89 2.32
C LEU A 70 0.04 23.98 3.01
N GLU A 71 -0.75 24.50 3.94
CA GLU A 71 -1.83 23.75 4.61
C GLU A 71 -2.81 23.14 3.60
N LYS A 72 -3.27 23.93 2.63
CA LYS A 72 -4.15 23.43 1.56
C LYS A 72 -3.50 22.31 0.73
N LEU A 73 -2.21 22.44 0.43
CA LEU A 73 -1.47 21.46 -0.35
C LEU A 73 -1.33 20.14 0.44
N ILE A 74 -1.10 20.22 1.75
CA ILE A 74 -1.07 19.07 2.65
C ILE A 74 -2.45 18.39 2.70
N ASP A 75 -3.52 19.16 2.91
CA ASP A 75 -4.87 18.63 3.00
C ASP A 75 -5.28 17.89 1.72
N GLU A 76 -4.89 18.42 0.56
CA GLU A 76 -5.27 17.86 -0.73
C GLU A 76 -4.41 16.66 -1.15
N TYR A 77 -3.09 16.68 -0.88
CA TYR A 77 -2.15 15.72 -1.47
C TYR A 77 -1.42 14.80 -0.48
N SER A 78 -1.53 14.99 0.84
CA SER A 78 -0.78 14.17 1.80
C SER A 78 -1.20 12.69 1.79
N ILE A 79 -2.50 12.41 1.73
CA ILE A 79 -3.02 11.03 1.67
C ILE A 79 -2.56 10.37 0.36
N SER A 80 -2.75 11.04 -0.77
CA SER A 80 -2.36 10.53 -2.09
C SER A 80 -0.85 10.27 -2.19
N THR A 81 -0.04 11.12 -1.56
CA THR A 81 1.42 10.94 -1.48
C THR A 81 1.80 9.73 -0.64
N ARG A 82 1.14 9.52 0.51
CA ARG A 82 1.32 8.30 1.32
C ARG A 82 0.92 7.04 0.56
N VAL A 83 -0.21 7.06 -0.16
CA VAL A 83 -0.63 5.93 -1.01
C VAL A 83 0.40 5.67 -2.11
N ALA A 84 0.94 6.71 -2.76
CA ALA A 84 2.00 6.55 -3.76
C ALA A 84 3.27 5.93 -3.17
N LYS A 85 3.64 6.29 -1.92
CA LYS A 85 4.73 5.64 -1.19
C LYS A 85 4.46 4.16 -0.93
N ASP A 86 3.26 3.83 -0.44
CA ASP A 86 2.85 2.45 -0.19
C ASP A 86 2.88 1.60 -1.47
N VAL A 87 2.42 2.16 -2.59
CA VAL A 87 2.47 1.50 -3.91
C VAL A 87 3.91 1.30 -4.38
N PHE A 88 4.80 2.26 -4.12
CA PHE A 88 6.21 2.15 -4.45
C PHE A 88 6.91 1.03 -3.65
N GLU A 89 6.67 0.96 -2.34
CA GLU A 89 7.34 0.01 -1.44
C GLU A 89 6.76 -1.40 -1.52
N ARG A 90 5.43 -1.52 -1.61
CA ARG A 90 4.71 -2.80 -1.48
C ARG A 90 3.51 -2.95 -2.41
N GLY A 91 3.50 -2.27 -3.57
CA GLY A 91 2.36 -2.27 -4.51
C GLY A 91 1.85 -3.65 -4.94
N GLU A 92 2.72 -4.65 -5.00
CA GLU A 92 2.38 -6.02 -5.41
C GLU A 92 1.83 -6.90 -4.27
N PHE A 93 1.81 -6.40 -3.03
CA PHE A 93 1.31 -7.15 -1.90
C PHE A 93 -0.22 -7.23 -1.94
N ILE A 94 -0.77 -8.33 -1.46
CA ILE A 94 -2.22 -8.51 -1.31
C ILE A 94 -2.72 -7.49 -0.28
N SER A 95 -3.78 -6.76 -0.65
CA SER A 95 -4.44 -5.80 0.22
C SER A 95 -5.78 -6.33 0.72
N ILE A 96 -6.62 -6.83 -0.19
CA ILE A 96 -7.96 -7.31 0.12
C ILE A 96 -8.24 -8.61 -0.65
N VAL A 97 -8.91 -9.55 0.00
CA VAL A 97 -9.47 -10.75 -0.63
C VAL A 97 -10.97 -10.79 -0.31
N SER A 98 -11.79 -11.00 -1.34
CA SER A 98 -13.24 -11.24 -1.19
C SER A 98 -13.64 -12.47 -1.99
N SER A 99 -14.64 -13.20 -1.50
CA SER A 99 -15.08 -14.45 -2.09
C SER A 99 -16.60 -14.55 -2.07
N ASP A 100 -17.21 -14.74 -3.23
CA ASP A 100 -18.64 -15.00 -3.37
C ASP A 100 -18.89 -16.49 -3.65
N ILE A 101 -19.88 -17.08 -2.98
CA ILE A 101 -20.29 -18.47 -3.25
C ILE A 101 -21.23 -18.47 -4.46
N ILE A 102 -20.89 -19.27 -5.47
CA ILE A 102 -21.67 -19.46 -6.69
C ILE A 102 -22.12 -20.92 -6.75
N SER A 103 -23.43 -21.13 -6.73
CA SER A 103 -24.05 -22.43 -6.96
C SER A 103 -24.37 -22.58 -8.46
N GLN A 104 -23.72 -23.55 -9.11
CA GLN A 104 -24.08 -24.02 -10.44
C GLN A 104 -24.73 -25.40 -10.31
N PRO A 105 -25.54 -25.86 -11.30
CA PRO A 105 -26.40 -27.04 -11.16
C PRO A 105 -25.72 -28.30 -10.61
N ASN A 106 -24.42 -28.49 -10.86
CA ASN A 106 -23.63 -29.65 -10.40
C ASN A 106 -22.36 -29.28 -9.62
N ARG A 107 -22.16 -28.00 -9.24
CA ARG A 107 -20.93 -27.59 -8.52
C ARG A 107 -21.15 -26.34 -7.68
N VAL A 108 -20.53 -26.32 -6.51
CA VAL A 108 -20.33 -25.12 -5.72
C VAL A 108 -18.92 -24.59 -6.03
N ALA A 109 -18.83 -23.32 -6.40
CA ALA A 109 -17.58 -22.65 -6.66
C ALA A 109 -17.52 -21.32 -5.90
N PHE A 110 -16.31 -20.82 -5.71
CA PHE A 110 -16.01 -19.53 -5.10
C PHE A 110 -15.48 -18.61 -6.19
N LEU A 111 -16.11 -17.45 -6.39
CA LEU A 111 -15.54 -16.34 -7.15
C LEU A 111 -14.69 -15.51 -6.22
N ASN A 112 -13.38 -15.67 -6.34
CA ASN A 112 -12.40 -14.95 -5.55
C ASN A 112 -11.96 -13.69 -6.28
N ARG A 113 -11.90 -12.58 -5.57
CA ARG A 113 -11.30 -11.32 -6.01
C ARG A 113 -10.18 -10.96 -5.07
N ILE A 114 -8.96 -10.89 -5.61
CA ILE A 114 -7.78 -10.41 -4.90
C ILE A 114 -7.45 -9.03 -5.42
N ARG A 115 -7.38 -8.05 -4.53
CA ARG A 115 -6.90 -6.70 -4.83
C ARG A 115 -5.55 -6.47 -4.18
N ARG A 116 -4.59 -5.96 -4.95
CA ARG A 116 -3.26 -5.58 -4.45
C ARG A 116 -3.24 -4.13 -3.96
N VAL A 117 -2.16 -3.74 -3.27
CA VAL A 117 -1.95 -2.37 -2.77
C VAL A 117 -1.95 -1.34 -3.91
N ASP A 118 -1.42 -1.70 -5.09
CA ASP A 118 -1.47 -0.87 -6.29
C ASP A 118 -2.86 -0.74 -6.94
N GLY A 119 -3.87 -1.39 -6.37
CA GLY A 119 -5.24 -1.35 -6.84
C GLY A 119 -5.55 -2.30 -7.99
N GLN A 120 -4.58 -3.05 -8.51
CA GLN A 120 -4.87 -4.07 -9.52
C GLN A 120 -5.64 -5.23 -8.89
N GLU A 121 -6.61 -5.74 -9.65
CA GLU A 121 -7.49 -6.83 -9.24
C GLU A 121 -7.25 -8.07 -10.10
N PHE A 122 -7.25 -9.23 -9.43
CA PHE A 122 -7.21 -10.52 -10.07
C PHE A 122 -8.41 -11.36 -9.62
N HIS A 123 -9.11 -11.92 -10.60
CA HIS A 123 -10.30 -12.72 -10.41
C HIS A 123 -10.03 -14.18 -10.78
N PHE A 124 -10.40 -15.11 -9.92
CA PHE A 124 -10.34 -16.53 -10.23
C PHE A 124 -11.46 -17.32 -9.57
N LEU A 125 -11.88 -18.38 -10.25
CA LEU A 125 -12.84 -19.35 -9.73
C LEU A 125 -12.11 -20.54 -9.13
N ALA A 126 -12.52 -20.95 -7.94
CA ALA A 126 -12.06 -22.19 -7.32
C ALA A 126 -13.28 -23.01 -6.87
N ASP A 127 -13.33 -24.29 -7.23
CA ASP A 127 -14.24 -25.22 -6.58
C ASP A 127 -13.66 -25.66 -5.22
N THR A 128 -14.40 -26.50 -4.47
CA THR A 128 -13.94 -26.98 -3.16
C THR A 128 -12.55 -27.62 -3.20
N LYS A 129 -12.26 -28.43 -4.24
CA LYS A 129 -10.95 -29.09 -4.39
C LYS A 129 -9.84 -28.08 -4.71
N GLY A 130 -10.12 -27.11 -5.58
CA GLY A 130 -9.22 -26.01 -5.90
C GLY A 130 -8.86 -25.18 -4.68
N THR A 131 -9.86 -24.87 -3.83
CA THR A 131 -9.63 -24.14 -2.57
C THR A 131 -8.76 -24.93 -1.59
N ILE A 132 -9.00 -26.24 -1.43
CA ILE A 132 -8.16 -27.11 -0.58
C ILE A 132 -6.71 -27.17 -1.11
N ASN A 133 -6.52 -27.30 -2.42
CA ASN A 133 -5.19 -27.32 -3.03
C ASN A 133 -4.44 -25.99 -2.79
N LEU A 134 -5.14 -24.85 -2.90
CA LEU A 134 -4.57 -23.54 -2.60
C LEU A 134 -4.18 -23.43 -1.12
N LEU A 135 -5.01 -23.93 -0.21
CA LEU A 135 -4.70 -23.97 1.23
C LEU A 135 -3.44 -24.81 1.50
N HIS A 136 -3.34 -26.01 0.93
CA HIS A 136 -2.14 -26.85 1.06
C HIS A 136 -0.89 -26.13 0.53
N HIS A 137 -0.99 -25.46 -0.62
CA HIS A 137 0.13 -24.70 -1.17
C HIS A 137 0.60 -23.61 -0.21
N LEU A 138 -0.33 -22.79 0.32
CA LEU A 138 -0.01 -21.69 1.23
C LEU A 138 0.54 -22.18 2.57
N ILE A 139 0.00 -23.26 3.12
CA ILE A 139 0.56 -23.90 4.33
C ILE A 139 1.98 -24.40 4.06
N GLY A 140 2.22 -25.03 2.91
CA GLY A 140 3.57 -25.48 2.52
C GLY A 140 4.56 -24.31 2.44
N ARG A 141 4.15 -23.14 1.94
CA ARG A 141 4.98 -21.93 1.93
C ARG A 141 5.29 -21.43 3.34
N LEU A 142 4.35 -21.52 4.29
CA LEU A 142 4.61 -21.17 5.70
C LEU A 142 5.60 -22.14 6.35
N GLN A 143 5.47 -23.44 6.09
CA GLN A 143 6.39 -24.45 6.61
C GLN A 143 7.82 -24.25 6.08
N GLU A 144 7.98 -23.78 4.84
CA GLU A 144 9.30 -23.46 4.28
C GLU A 144 10.03 -22.33 5.03
N LEU A 145 9.29 -21.43 5.69
CA LEU A 145 9.90 -20.35 6.49
C LEU A 145 10.71 -20.91 7.67
N GLU A 146 10.40 -22.10 8.16
CA GLU A 146 11.16 -22.76 9.23
C GLU A 146 12.59 -23.14 8.80
N ASN A 147 12.87 -23.19 7.50
CA ASN A 147 14.20 -23.50 6.98
C ASN A 147 15.12 -22.27 6.88
N ASN A 148 14.63 -21.06 7.21
CA ASN A 148 15.36 -19.79 7.13
C ASN A 148 15.32 -19.06 8.48
N GLU A 149 16.46 -18.53 8.96
CA GLU A 149 16.54 -17.81 10.24
C GLU A 149 15.59 -16.61 10.31
N ALA A 150 15.50 -15.79 9.27
CA ALA A 150 14.56 -14.66 9.21
C ALA A 150 13.09 -15.12 9.13
N GLY A 151 12.84 -16.28 8.53
CA GLY A 151 11.52 -16.89 8.44
C GLY A 151 11.02 -17.42 9.79
N LYS A 152 11.93 -17.98 10.60
CA LYS A 152 11.64 -18.48 11.95
C LYS A 152 11.13 -17.38 12.88
N GLU A 153 11.78 -16.21 12.87
CA GLU A 153 11.33 -15.09 13.70
C GLU A 153 9.93 -14.63 13.29
N THR A 154 9.67 -14.55 11.98
CA THR A 154 8.37 -14.15 11.43
C THR A 154 7.26 -15.14 11.84
N ILE A 155 7.51 -16.45 11.72
CA ILE A 155 6.48 -17.45 12.05
C ILE A 155 6.26 -17.60 13.56
N ASN A 156 7.29 -17.35 14.37
CA ASN A 156 7.16 -17.26 15.82
C ASN A 156 6.30 -16.05 16.25
N GLY A 157 6.33 -14.96 15.47
CA GLY A 157 5.47 -13.80 15.67
C GLY A 157 3.99 -14.06 15.38
N CYS A 158 3.65 -15.06 14.57
CA CYS A 158 2.27 -15.34 14.13
C CYS A 158 1.64 -16.59 14.78
N GLN A 159 2.11 -17.00 15.96
CA GLN A 159 1.67 -18.26 16.59
C GLN A 159 0.18 -18.26 16.97
N GLU A 160 -0.38 -17.12 17.37
CA GLU A 160 -1.80 -17.04 17.73
C GLU A 160 -2.70 -17.17 16.50
N GLU A 161 -2.30 -16.60 15.36
CA GLU A 161 -2.98 -16.75 14.07
C GLU A 161 -2.94 -18.21 13.59
N LEU A 162 -1.79 -18.89 13.74
CA LEU A 162 -1.67 -20.31 13.40
C LEU A 162 -2.53 -21.20 14.31
N LYS A 163 -2.61 -20.90 15.61
CA LYS A 163 -3.52 -21.59 16.53
C LYS A 163 -4.99 -21.39 16.15
N SER A 164 -5.37 -20.15 15.81
CA SER A 164 -6.72 -19.82 15.32
C SER A 164 -7.06 -20.60 14.05
N LEU A 165 -6.13 -20.66 13.08
CA LEU A 165 -6.28 -21.44 11.86
C LEU A 165 -6.52 -22.93 12.17
N ARG A 166 -5.73 -23.52 13.08
CA ARG A 166 -5.92 -24.92 13.51
C ARG A 166 -7.30 -25.17 14.10
N VAL A 167 -7.80 -24.25 14.94
CA VAL A 167 -9.15 -24.38 15.53
C VAL A 167 -10.23 -24.35 14.45
N ASN A 168 -10.12 -23.45 13.47
CA ASN A 168 -11.10 -23.36 12.38
C ASN A 168 -11.07 -24.59 11.47
N LEU A 169 -9.87 -25.13 11.17
CA LEU A 169 -9.74 -26.37 10.40
C LEU A 169 -10.34 -27.57 11.14
N ASN A 170 -10.11 -27.69 12.45
CA ASN A 170 -10.71 -28.76 13.24
C ASN A 170 -12.24 -28.69 13.26
N LYS A 171 -12.82 -27.48 13.33
CA LYS A 171 -14.27 -27.28 13.21
C LYS A 171 -14.81 -27.75 11.86
N LEU A 172 -14.08 -27.46 10.77
CA LEU A 172 -14.47 -27.86 9.42
C LEU A 172 -14.38 -29.39 9.20
N ILE A 173 -13.46 -30.07 9.89
CA ILE A 173 -13.33 -31.53 9.81
C ILE A 173 -14.43 -32.25 10.62
N ALA A 174 -14.88 -31.62 11.71
CA ALA A 174 -15.89 -32.17 12.59
C ALA A 174 -17.35 -31.95 12.12
N SER A 175 -17.56 -31.10 11.10
CA SER A 175 -18.86 -30.84 10.47
C SER A 175 -19.16 -31.85 9.37
#